data_AF-A0A951U0T7-F1
#
_entry.id   AF-A0A951U0T7-F1
#
_cell.length_a   1.000
_cell.length_b   1.000
_cell.length_c   1.000
_cell.angle_alpha   90.00
_cell.angle_beta   90.00
_cell.angle_gamma   90.00
#
_symmetry.space_group_name_H-M   'P 1'
#
loop_
_entity.id
_entity.type
_entity.pdbx_description
1 polymer ?
#
loop_
_entity_poly.entity_id
_entity_poly.type
_entity_poly.pdbx_seq_one_letter_code
_entity_poly.pdbx_strand_id
1 'polypeptide(L)' 'MTKQILEETEMPETDAPNMEYVRFAVPAPLLQEALELAKAEGWKPAELHRIFWERGFAAYAEGSNKRRVNRSLRKRETEE' A
#
# COMPACT_ATOMS: atom_id res chain seq x y z
N MET A 1 15.65 -21.28 -44.84
CA MET A 1 14.71 -21.10 -43.72
C MET A 1 15.45 -21.44 -42.44
N THR A 2 15.94 -20.43 -41.73
CA THR A 2 16.79 -20.60 -40.54
C THR A 2 15.93 -20.30 -39.33
N LYS A 3 15.57 -21.33 -38.56
CA LYS A 3 14.86 -21.19 -37.28
C LYS A 3 15.85 -20.63 -36.26
N GLN A 4 15.67 -19.36 -35.89
CA GLN A 4 16.32 -18.79 -34.71
C GLN A 4 15.62 -19.39 -33.48
N ILE A 5 16.39 -20.14 -32.70
CA ILE A 5 15.99 -20.63 -31.38
C ILE A 5 16.13 -19.43 -30.45
N LEU A 6 15.01 -18.95 -29.92
CA LEU A 6 14.98 -18.05 -28.77
C LEU A 6 15.45 -18.88 -27.57
N GLU A 7 16.69 -18.67 -27.15
CA GLU A 7 17.12 -19.09 -25.81
C GLU A 7 16.28 -18.28 -24.81
N GLU A 8 15.32 -18.96 -24.17
CA GLU A 8 14.71 -18.49 -22.93
C GLU A 8 15.83 -18.42 -21.89
N THR A 9 16.40 -17.24 -21.70
CA THR A 9 17.21 -16.94 -20.52
C THR A 9 16.31 -17.03 -19.30
N GLU A 10 16.33 -18.17 -18.61
CA GLU A 10 15.74 -18.31 -17.28
C GLU A 10 16.28 -17.21 -16.39
N MET A 11 15.40 -16.30 -15.96
CA MET A 11 15.75 -15.27 -15.01
C MET A 11 16.10 -15.94 -13.67
N PRO A 12 17.15 -15.48 -12.97
CA PRO A 12 17.52 -16.05 -11.69
C PRO A 12 16.35 -15.90 -10.71
N GLU A 13 16.01 -16.99 -10.03
CA GLU A 13 15.04 -16.98 -8.93
C GLU A 13 15.44 -15.89 -7.93
N THR A 14 14.50 -14.98 -7.67
CA THR A 14 14.72 -13.81 -6.84
C THR A 14 13.78 -13.91 -5.64
N ASP A 15 14.34 -13.77 -4.43
CA ASP A 15 13.59 -13.71 -3.18
C ASP A 15 12.87 -12.36 -2.97
N ALA A 16 12.96 -11.45 -3.95
CA ALA A 16 12.26 -10.18 -3.87
C ALA A 16 10.74 -10.44 -3.98
N PRO A 17 9.94 -9.86 -3.08
CA PRO A 17 8.49 -10.01 -3.13
C PRO A 17 7.94 -9.46 -4.45
N ASN A 18 6.90 -10.13 -4.96
CA ASN A 18 6.16 -9.65 -6.13
C ASN A 18 5.59 -8.26 -5.85
N MET A 19 5.95 -7.29 -6.68
CA MET A 19 5.49 -5.91 -6.56
C MET A 19 4.23 -5.73 -7.43
N GLU A 20 3.12 -5.35 -6.81
CA GLU A 20 1.90 -5.00 -7.53
C GLU A 20 1.89 -3.50 -7.90
N TYR A 21 1.48 -3.20 -9.14
CA TYR A 21 1.34 -1.83 -9.61
C TYR A 21 -0.09 -1.34 -9.46
N VAL A 22 -0.28 -0.30 -8.65
CA VAL A 22 -1.58 0.35 -8.44
C VAL A 22 -1.57 1.73 -9.08
N ARG A 23 -2.57 2.02 -9.92
CA ARG A 23 -2.81 3.38 -10.45
C ARG A 23 -4.06 3.97 -9.81
N PHE A 24 -3.93 5.13 -9.20
CA PHE A 24 -5.04 5.87 -8.61
C PHE A 24 -4.80 7.38 -8.74
N ALA A 25 -5.89 8.14 -8.71
CA ALA A 25 -5.84 9.59 -8.70
C ALA A 25 -5.98 10.12 -7.27
N VAL A 26 -5.26 11.19 -6.95
CA VAL A 26 -5.36 11.91 -5.68
C VAL A 26 -5.64 13.38 -5.94
N PRO A 27 -6.29 14.10 -5.02
CA PRO A 27 -6.41 15.55 -5.09
C PRO A 27 -5.04 16.22 -5.20
N ALA A 28 -4.88 17.11 -6.18
CA ALA A 28 -3.61 17.79 -6.44
C ALA A 28 -3.05 18.54 -5.21
N PRO A 29 -3.86 19.24 -4.39
CA PRO A 29 -3.34 19.91 -3.18
C PRO A 29 -2.71 18.92 -2.19
N LEU A 30 -3.36 17.77 -1.96
CA LEU A 30 -2.85 16.74 -1.06
C LEU A 30 -1.53 16.14 -1.58
N LEU A 31 -1.42 15.95 -2.89
CA LEU A 31 -0.17 15.46 -3.48
C LEU A 31 0.96 16.47 -3.28
N GLN A 32 0.69 17.76 -3.45
CA GLN A 32 1.69 18.81 -3.28
C GLN A 32 2.22 18.85 -1.83
N GLU A 33 1.33 18.86 -0.84
CA GLU A 33 1.70 18.82 0.57
C GLU A 33 2.53 17.56 0.90
N ALA A 34 2.12 16.41 0.37
CA ALA A 34 2.82 15.16 0.58
C ALA A 34 4.24 15.16 -0.03
N LEU A 35 4.42 15.78 -1.20
CA LEU A 35 5.73 15.94 -1.83
C LEU A 35 6.64 16.92 -1.07
N GLU A 36 6.08 17.99 -0.51
CA GLU A 36 6.82 18.91 0.34
C GLU A 36 7.29 18.23 1.63
N LEU A 37 6.43 17.41 2.24
CA LEU A 37 6.78 16.57 3.38
C LEU A 37 7.90 15.57 3.02
N ALA A 38 7.78 14.88 1.89
CA ALA A 38 8.82 13.95 1.43
C ALA A 38 10.17 14.66 1.26
N LYS A 39 10.16 15.87 0.70
CA LYS A 39 11.38 16.69 0.55
C LYS A 39 12.00 17.05 1.89
N ALA A 40 11.18 17.43 2.88
CA ALA A 40 11.65 17.77 4.22
C ALA A 40 12.27 16.55 4.94
N GLU A 41 11.70 15.37 4.73
CA GLU A 41 12.16 14.10 5.34
C GLU A 41 13.28 13.41 4.54
N GLY A 42 13.64 13.95 3.37
CA GLY A 42 14.65 13.35 2.49
C GLY A 42 14.20 12.07 1.77
N TRP A 43 12.89 11.85 1.64
CA TRP A 43 12.31 10.67 0.98
C TRP A 43 12.11 10.88 -0.51
N LYS A 44 12.26 9.79 -1.27
CA LYS A 44 11.81 9.72 -2.66
C LYS A 44 10.27 9.61 -2.70
N PRO A 45 9.60 10.08 -3.76
CA PRO A 45 8.15 9.95 -3.89
C PRO A 45 7.63 8.51 -3.75
N ALA A 46 8.37 7.52 -4.24
CA ALA A 46 8.02 6.11 -4.09
C ALA A 46 8.04 5.64 -2.61
N GLU A 47 9.01 6.13 -1.83
CA GLU A 47 9.12 5.81 -0.40
C GLU A 47 7.98 6.44 0.39
N LEU A 48 7.61 7.67 0.05
CA LEU A 48 6.43 8.34 0.59
C LEU A 48 5.16 7.51 0.35
N HIS A 49 4.93 7.07 -0.89
CA HIS A 49 3.77 6.23 -1.22
C HIS A 49 3.74 4.92 -0.43
N ARG A 50 4.89 4.25 -0.28
CA ARG A 50 5.02 3.03 0.53
C ARG A 50 4.66 3.31 2.00
N ILE A 51 5.21 4.38 2.59
CA ILE A 51 4.94 4.77 3.98
C ILE A 51 3.47 5.10 4.19
N PHE A 52 2.84 5.81 3.26
CA PHE A 52 1.42 6.13 3.32
C PHE A 52 0.55 4.88 3.25
N TRP A 53 0.90 3.91 2.40
CA TRP A 53 0.22 2.64 2.38
C TRP A 53 0.36 1.89 3.70
N GLU A 54 1.58 1.68 4.19
CA GLU A 54 1.83 0.91 5.41
C GLU A 54 1.19 1.57 6.64
N ARG A 55 1.50 2.85 6.88
CA ARG A 55 1.03 3.57 8.06
C ARG A 55 -0.44 3.95 7.96
N GLY A 56 -0.89 4.39 6.79
CA GLY A 56 -2.29 4.75 6.56
C GLY A 56 -3.20 3.54 6.68
N PHE A 57 -2.80 2.39 6.13
CA PHE A 57 -3.56 1.15 6.30
C PHE A 57 -3.62 0.72 7.77
N ALA A 58 -2.49 0.74 8.49
CA ALA A 58 -2.46 0.38 9.90
C ALA A 58 -3.39 1.26 10.74
N ALA A 59 -3.32 2.58 10.57
CA ALA A 59 -4.18 3.54 11.29
C ALA A 59 -5.67 3.32 10.97
N TYR A 60 -5.99 3.09 9.70
CA TYR A 60 -7.37 2.83 9.28
C TYR A 60 -7.89 1.49 9.83
N ALA A 61 -7.07 0.43 9.77
CA ALA A 61 -7.40 -0.90 10.27
C ALA A 61 -7.65 -0.88 11.78
N GLU A 62 -6.83 -0.16 12.54
CA GLU A 62 -7.02 0.00 13.99
C GLU A 62 -8.38 0.65 14.31
N GLY A 63 -8.69 1.78 13.65
CA GLY A 63 -9.97 2.46 13.82
C GLY A 63 -11.17 1.60 13.41
N SER A 64 -11.03 0.84 12.32
CA SER A 64 -12.05 -0.09 11.85
C SER A 64 -12.29 -1.23 12.84
N ASN A 65 -11.22 -1.82 13.38
CA ASN A 65 -11.29 -2.87 14.38
C ASN A 65 -11.97 -2.40 15.67
N LYS A 66 -11.60 -1.21 16.18
CA LYS A 66 -12.27 -0.60 17.34
C LYS A 66 -13.78 -0.44 17.11
N ARG A 67 -14.18 0.05 15.94
CA ARG A 67 -15.62 0.16 15.57
C ARG A 67 -16.31 -1.19 15.53
N ARG A 68 -15.65 -2.22 14.97
CA ARG A 68 -16.19 -3.58 14.89
C ARG A 68 -16.41 -4.18 16.28
N VAL A 69 -15.42 -4.08 17.15
CA VAL A 69 -15.49 -4.59 18.54
C VAL A 69 -16.60 -3.87 19.32
N ASN A 70 -16.66 -2.53 19.26
CA ASN A 70 -17.71 -1.78 19.94
C ASN A 70 -19.11 -2.15 19.45
N ARG A 71 -19.27 -2.40 18.14
CA ARG A 71 -20.53 -2.87 17.58
C ARG A 71 -20.91 -4.25 18.11
N SER A 72 -19.96 -5.17 18.22
CA SER A 72 -20.22 -6.50 18.79
C SER A 72 -20.56 -6.47 20.27
N LEU A 73 -19.91 -5.60 21.06
CA LEU A 73 -20.19 -5.46 22.50
C LEU A 73 -21.60 -4.91 22.73
N ARG A 74 -21.98 -3.84 22.02
CA ARG A 74 -23.33 -3.27 22.12
C ARG A 74 -24.43 -4.26 21.74
N LYS A 75 -24.20 -5.09 20.72
CA LYS A 75 -25.16 -6.14 20.33
C LYS A 75 -25.37 -7.15 21.46
N ARG A 76 -24.30 -7.58 22.13
CA ARG A 76 -24.38 -8.51 23.27
C ARG A 76 -25.13 -7.88 24.45
N GLU A 77 -24.89 -6.61 24.76
CA GLU A 77 -25.61 -5.88 25.82
C GLU A 77 -27.11 -5.69 25.55
N THR A 78 -27.57 -5.83 24.31
CA THR A 78 -29.00 -5.70 23.96
C THR A 78 -29.71 -7.06 23.88
N GLU A 79 -28.95 -8.16 23.90
CA GLU A 79 -29.46 -9.54 23.83
C GLU A 79 -29.48 -10.23 25.21
N GLU A 80 -28.96 -9.57 26.27
CA GLU A 80 -29.13 -9.91 27.69
C GLU A 80 -30.29 -9.10 28.32
#